data_AF-A0A963CSZ0-F1
#
_entry.id   AF-A0A963CSZ0-F1
#
_cell.length_a   1.000
_cell.length_b   1.000
_cell.length_c   1.000
_cell.angle_alpha   90.00
_cell.angle_beta   90.00
_cell.angle_gamma   90.00
#
_symmetry.space_group_name_H-M   'P 1'
#
loop_
_entity.id
_entity.type
_entity.pdbx_description
1 polymer ?
#
loop_
_entity_poly.entity_id
_entity_poly.type
_entity_poly.pdbx_seq_one_letter_code
_entity_poly.pdbx_strand_id
1 'polypeptide(L)'
;MKICILSDSHDHIALLNAAVAEAKENGAEAVLHCGDVVAPSTLKCLTKHQLKVHLIHGNNTGDLFSLGQLAGNPDNIIQYHGMDAG
;
A
#
# COMPACT_ATOMS: atom_id res chain seq x y z
N MET A 1 16.64 3.86 11.18
CA MET A 1 15.25 3.66 10.76
C MET A 1 15.11 4.07 9.32
N LYS A 2 14.63 3.17 8.45
CA LYS A 2 14.39 3.45 7.01
C LYS A 2 12.94 3.16 6.66
N ILE A 3 12.37 3.97 5.76
CA ILE A 3 10.98 3.88 5.33
C ILE A 3 10.95 3.89 3.80
N CYS A 4 10.17 2.99 3.20
CA CYS A 4 9.90 2.99 1.77
C CYS A 4 8.78 3.98 1.47
N ILE A 5 8.99 4.94 0.57
CA ILE A 5 7.97 5.90 0.13
C ILE A 5 7.69 5.65 -1.34
N LEU A 6 6.43 5.44 -1.68
CA LEU A 6 5.95 5.14 -3.03
C LEU A 6 4.71 5.99 -3.35
N SER A 7 4.43 6.16 -4.63
CA SER A 7 3.22 6.82 -5.13
C SER A 7 2.94 6.34 -6.55
N ASP A 8 1.75 6.65 -7.07
CA ASP A 8 1.43 6.54 -8.51
C ASP A 8 1.71 5.15 -9.10
N SER A 9 1.49 4.10 -8.31
CA SER A 9 1.78 2.74 -8.77
C SER A 9 0.85 2.30 -9.89
N HIS A 10 -0.35 2.90 -10.03
CA HIS A 10 -1.29 2.65 -11.12
C HIS A 10 -1.44 1.16 -11.44
N ASP A 11 -1.57 0.35 -10.39
CA ASP A 11 -1.72 -1.10 -10.43
C ASP A 11 -0.60 -1.87 -11.15
N HIS A 12 0.59 -1.27 -11.32
CA HIS A 12 1.79 -1.97 -11.80
C HIS A 12 2.37 -2.89 -10.71
N ILE A 13 1.72 -4.04 -10.52
CA ILE A 13 2.04 -5.04 -9.49
C ILE A 13 3.53 -5.43 -9.52
N ALA A 14 4.12 -5.62 -10.70
CA ALA A 14 5.51 -6.04 -10.82
C ALA A 14 6.49 -4.99 -10.28
N LEU A 15 6.28 -3.71 -10.63
CA LEU A 15 7.14 -2.60 -10.20
C LEU A 15 6.93 -2.27 -8.72
N LEU A 16 5.67 -2.24 -8.27
CA LEU A 16 5.33 -2.04 -6.86
C LEU A 16 6.00 -3.12 -5.99
N ASN A 17 5.91 -4.39 -6.41
CA ASN A 17 6.53 -5.49 -5.69
C ASN A 17 8.06 -5.39 -5.68
N ALA A 18 8.68 -5.06 -6.82
CA ALA A 18 10.13 -4.93 -6.91
C ALA A 18 10.67 -3.79 -6.02
N ALA A 19 10.00 -2.63 -6.02
CA ALA A 19 10.38 -1.49 -5.20
C ALA A 19 10.31 -1.80 -3.69
N VAL A 20 9.25 -2.48 -3.24
CA VAL A 20 9.14 -2.88 -1.83
C VAL A 20 10.15 -3.96 -1.46
N ALA A 21 10.44 -4.90 -2.36
CA ALA A 21 11.47 -5.92 -2.13
C ALA A 21 12.86 -5.27 -1.93
N GLU A 22 13.26 -4.39 -2.84
CA GLU A 22 14.53 -3.65 -2.75
C GLU A 22 14.59 -2.78 -1.50
N ALA A 23 13.50 -2.08 -1.16
CA ALA A 23 13.46 -1.26 0.05
C ALA A 23 13.62 -2.12 1.32
N LYS A 24 12.99 -3.30 1.37
CA LYS A 24 13.13 -4.25 2.47
C LYS A 24 14.57 -4.74 2.60
N GLU A 25 15.21 -5.13 1.50
CA GLU A 25 16.62 -5.53 1.47
C GLU A 25 17.55 -4.42 1.98
N ASN A 26 17.20 -3.17 1.67
CA ASN A 26 17.89 -1.99 2.17
C ASN A 26 17.59 -1.67 3.65
N GLY A 27 16.75 -2.45 4.33
CA GLY A 27 16.42 -2.30 5.76
C GLY A 27 15.22 -1.40 6.04
N ALA A 28 14.31 -1.22 5.09
CA ALA A 28 13.04 -0.53 5.35
C ALA A 28 12.16 -1.32 6.33
N GLU A 29 11.53 -0.59 7.24
CA GLU A 29 10.70 -1.17 8.32
C GLU A 29 9.19 -0.98 8.05
N ALA A 30 8.84 -0.08 7.13
CA ALA A 30 7.46 0.18 6.69
C ALA A 30 7.43 0.76 5.26
N VAL A 31 6.25 0.75 4.66
CA VAL A 31 5.92 1.36 3.37
C VAL A 31 4.87 2.46 3.58
N LEU A 32 5.09 3.63 3.00
CA LEU A 32 4.11 4.70 2.84
C LEU A 32 3.78 4.81 1.35
N HIS A 33 2.51 4.64 0.98
CA HIS A 33 2.03 4.79 -0.39
C HIS A 33 1.10 6.00 -0.49
N CYS A 34 1.51 7.01 -1.26
CA CYS A 34 0.91 8.34 -1.25
C CYS A 34 -0.34 8.51 -2.13
N GLY A 35 -0.73 7.51 -2.91
CA GLY A 35 -1.98 7.55 -3.66
C GLY A 35 -1.97 6.73 -4.94
N ASP A 36 -3.05 6.78 -5.69
CA ASP A 36 -3.19 6.21 -7.05
C ASP A 36 -2.88 4.70 -7.16
N VAL A 37 -3.27 3.97 -6.12
CA VAL A 37 -3.59 2.54 -6.20
C VAL A 37 -5.06 2.43 -6.59
N VAL A 38 -5.33 2.15 -7.86
CA VAL A 38 -6.69 2.19 -8.41
C VAL A 38 -7.45 0.90 -8.07
N ALA A 39 -6.79 -0.26 -8.11
CA ALA A 39 -7.32 -1.53 -7.67
C ALA A 39 -6.70 -1.92 -6.30
N PRO A 40 -7.47 -1.92 -5.20
CA PRO A 40 -6.94 -2.30 -3.87
C PRO A 40 -6.34 -3.71 -3.81
N SER A 41 -6.74 -4.60 -4.73
CA SER A 41 -6.18 -5.94 -4.87
C SER A 41 -4.68 -5.92 -5.23
N THR A 42 -4.17 -4.87 -5.87
CA THR A 42 -2.75 -4.67 -6.20
C THR A 42 -1.88 -4.78 -4.95
N LEU A 43 -2.34 -4.24 -3.81
CA LEU A 43 -1.59 -4.23 -2.54
C LEU A 43 -1.37 -5.64 -1.95
N LYS A 44 -2.16 -6.63 -2.37
CA LYS A 44 -1.98 -8.02 -1.91
C LYS A 44 -0.64 -8.61 -2.34
N CYS A 45 0.06 -8.04 -3.32
CA CYS A 45 1.40 -8.51 -3.66
C CYS A 45 2.43 -8.20 -2.55
N LEU A 46 2.11 -7.26 -1.65
CA LEU A 46 3.01 -6.78 -0.61
C LEU A 46 2.96 -7.61 0.69
N THR A 47 1.93 -8.45 0.91
CA THR A 47 1.78 -9.25 2.14
C THR A 47 2.99 -10.14 2.44
N LYS A 48 3.61 -10.71 1.40
CA LYS A 48 4.82 -11.54 1.56
C LYS A 48 6.02 -10.80 2.14
N HIS A 49 6.07 -9.47 2.00
CA HIS A 49 7.17 -8.65 2.51
C HIS A 49 7.07 -8.40 4.01
N GLN A 50 5.90 -8.61 4.62
CA GLN A 50 5.70 -8.46 6.08
C GLN A 50 6.09 -7.05 6.59
N LEU A 51 6.04 -6.04 5.72
CA LEU A 51 6.19 -4.63 6.09
C LEU A 51 4.80 -4.04 6.27
N LYS A 52 4.60 -3.22 7.30
CA LYS A 52 3.36 -2.43 7.42
C LYS A 52 3.27 -1.46 6.25
N VAL A 53 2.12 -1.41 5.61
CA VAL A 53 1.82 -0.54 4.47
C VAL A 53 0.80 0.49 4.92
N HIS A 54 1.20 1.76 4.94
CA HIS A 54 0.32 2.88 5.19
C HIS A 54 -0.05 3.52 3.85
N LEU A 55 -1.34 3.74 3.62
CA LEU A 55 -1.86 4.20 2.34
C LEU A 55 -2.84 5.37 2.55
N ILE A 56 -2.79 6.34 1.66
CA ILE A 56 -3.91 7.25 1.37
C ILE A 56 -4.39 7.04 -0.07
N HIS A 57 -5.62 7.42 -0.38
CA HIS A 57 -6.11 7.39 -1.76
C HIS A 57 -5.57 8.58 -2.54
N GLY A 58 -5.38 8.41 -3.84
CA GLY A 58 -5.09 9.51 -4.76
C GLY A 58 -6.37 10.12 -5.31
N ASN A 59 -6.22 10.95 -6.35
CA ASN A 59 -7.36 11.49 -7.09
C ASN A 59 -7.95 10.46 -8.07
N ASN A 60 -7.20 9.41 -8.43
CA ASN A 60 -7.75 8.22 -9.06
C ASN A 60 -8.20 7.24 -7.97
N THR A 61 -9.34 7.56 -7.37
CA THR A 61 -9.80 6.98 -6.12
C THR A 61 -10.05 5.46 -6.19
N GLY A 62 -10.30 4.94 -7.39
CA GLY A 62 -10.53 3.52 -7.59
C GLY A 62 -11.74 3.00 -6.82
N ASP A 63 -11.63 1.78 -6.29
CA ASP A 63 -12.66 1.15 -5.46
C ASP A 63 -12.40 1.39 -3.96
N LEU A 64 -12.85 2.55 -3.46
CA LEU A 64 -12.75 2.90 -2.04
C LEU A 64 -13.47 1.93 -1.10
N PHE A 65 -14.54 1.29 -1.56
CA PHE A 65 -15.29 0.33 -0.74
C PHE A 65 -14.43 -0.91 -0.47
N SER A 66 -13.85 -1.49 -1.53
CA SER A 66 -12.90 -2.59 -1.40
C SER A 66 -11.65 -2.20 -0.61
N LEU A 67 -11.20 -0.95 -0.73
CA LEU A 67 -10.08 -0.45 0.06
C LEU A 67 -10.40 -0.38 1.55
N GLY A 68 -11.58 0.15 1.90
CA GLY A 68 -12.07 0.17 3.28
C GLY A 68 -12.22 -1.23 3.86
N GLN A 69 -12.76 -2.19 3.10
CA GLN A 69 -12.82 -3.60 3.54
C GLN A 69 -11.44 -4.21 3.77
N LEU A 70 -10.48 -3.92 2.89
CA LEU A 70 -9.11 -4.40 3.01
C LEU A 70 -8.43 -3.85 4.27
N ALA A 71 -8.66 -2.57 4.58
CA ALA A 71 -8.10 -1.89 5.74
C ALA A 71 -8.82 -2.23 7.06
N GLY A 72 -10.11 -2.58 7.02
CA GLY A 72 -10.92 -2.91 8.18
C GLY A 72 -10.55 -4.24 8.86
N ASN A 73 -9.65 -5.03 8.26
CA ASN A 73 -9.13 -6.23 8.89
C ASN A 73 -7.91 -5.89 9.79
N PRO A 74 -8.04 -5.99 11.12
CA PRO A 74 -6.98 -5.59 12.06
C PRO A 74 -5.69 -6.43 11.95
N ASP A 75 -5.78 -7.64 11.39
CA ASP A 75 -4.63 -8.52 11.17
C ASP A 75 -3.93 -8.27 9.83
N ASN A 76 -4.44 -7.34 9.01
CA ASN A 76 -3.84 -7.02 7.72
C ASN A 76 -2.63 -6.08 7.88
N ILE A 77 -1.66 -6.20 6.98
CA ILE A 77 -0.49 -5.32 6.95
C ILE A 77 -0.82 -3.92 6.40
N ILE A 78 -2.00 -3.76 5.80
CA ILE A 78 -2.43 -2.56 5.08
C ILE A 78 -3.28 -1.71 6.02
N GLN A 79 -2.86 -0.47 6.24
CA GLN A 79 -3.54 0.54 7.02
C GLN A 79 -3.88 1.73 6.13
N TYR A 80 -5.16 2.05 6.04
CA TYR A 80 -5.67 3.17 5.26
C TYR A 80 -5.86 4.41 6.15
N HIS A 81 -5.38 5.56 5.68
CA HIS A 81 -5.39 6.84 6.40
C HIS A 81 -6.07 7.96 5.59
N GLY A 82 -6.85 7.60 4.56
CA GLY A 82 -7.55 8.58 3.73
C GLY A 82 -8.62 9.38 4.49
N MET A 83 -9.09 10.49 3.91
CA MET A 83 -10.14 11.30 4.54
C MET A 83 -11.45 10.51 4.75
N ASP A 84 -11.67 9.50 3.90
CA ASP A 84 -12.80 8.57 3.98
C ASP A 84 -12.52 7.35 4.89
N ALA A 85 -11.39 7.31 5.61
CA ALA A 85 -11.13 6.30 6.63
C ALA A 85 -12.03 6.59 7.84
N GLY A 86 -13.16 5.87 7.91
CA GLY A 86 -14.07 5.85 9.06
C GLY A 86 -13.58 4.95 10.18
#